data_AF-A0A367FGY9-F1
#
_entry.id   AF-A0A367FGY9-F1
#
_cell.length_a   1.000
_cell.length_b   1.000
_cell.length_c   1.000
_cell.angle_alpha   90.00
_cell.angle_beta   90.00
_cell.angle_gamma   90.00
#
_symmetry.space_group_name_H-M   'P 1'
#
loop_
_entity.id
_entity.type
_entity.pdbx_description
1 polymer ?
#
loop_
_entity_poly.entity_id
_entity_poly.type
_entity_poly.pdbx_seq_one_letter_code
_entity_poly.pdbx_strand_id
1 'polypeptide(L)'
;MPLDGPRGHNTIGRSQTYEAVLDATETRALLQDIPAVFHTRINDVLLTAVTHTLGTWTGHDHIRYDLEGHGREELSDNLDTSRTTGWFTTISPLHLPVPTTLTNGLKQIKELLRARPRHGIGYGLLAHTNTHTATTLHTATPAQISFNYLGQFDQTLVPPG
;
A
#
# COMPACT_ATOMS: atom_id res chain seq x y z
N MET A 1 -5.33 14.42 -7.68
CA MET A 1 -6.63 14.15 -7.02
C MET A 1 -7.54 15.37 -7.10
N PRO A 2 -8.87 15.21 -7.04
CA PRO A 2 -9.78 16.33 -6.96
C PRO A 2 -9.48 17.09 -5.67
N LEU A 3 -9.31 18.40 -5.82
CA LEU A 3 -9.10 19.33 -4.73
C LEU A 3 -10.32 20.24 -4.73
N ASP A 4 -10.99 20.37 -3.58
CA ASP A 4 -12.16 21.25 -3.43
C ASP A 4 -11.82 22.74 -3.62
N GLY A 5 -10.52 23.07 -3.78
CA GLY A 5 -10.03 24.35 -4.28
C GLY A 5 -8.53 24.53 -4.04
N PRO A 6 -7.85 25.42 -4.79
CA PRO A 6 -6.39 25.62 -4.70
C PRO A 6 -5.92 26.36 -3.44
N ARG A 7 -6.81 26.75 -2.52
CA ARG A 7 -6.54 27.74 -1.44
C ARG A 7 -6.99 27.32 -0.03
N GLY A 8 -7.42 26.08 0.16
CA GLY A 8 -7.74 25.58 1.50
C GLY A 8 -6.48 25.21 2.28
N HIS A 9 -6.35 25.66 3.53
CA HIS A 9 -5.32 25.15 4.43
C HIS A 9 -5.58 23.66 4.70
N ASN A 10 -4.75 22.77 4.13
CA ASN A 10 -4.73 21.33 4.40
C ASN A 10 -3.89 21.07 5.66
N THR A 11 -4.49 21.29 6.83
CA THR A 11 -3.85 21.07 8.13
C THR A 11 -4.43 19.85 8.81
N ILE A 12 -3.66 19.24 9.72
CA ILE A 12 -4.13 18.10 10.53
C ILE A 12 -5.41 18.45 11.30
N GLY A 13 -5.53 19.68 11.82
CA GLY A 13 -6.74 20.14 12.51
C GLY A 13 -8.02 20.19 11.66
N ARG A 14 -7.91 19.98 10.34
CA ARG A 14 -9.04 19.89 9.40
C ARG A 14 -9.25 18.48 8.83
N SER A 15 -8.50 17.48 9.32
CA SER A 15 -8.70 16.11 8.88
C SER A 15 -10.07 15.58 9.29
N GLN A 16 -10.70 14.82 8.41
CA GLN A 16 -11.89 14.04 8.70
C GLN A 16 -11.63 12.58 8.37
N THR A 17 -12.22 11.68 9.16
CA THR A 17 -12.12 10.24 8.96
C THR A 17 -13.45 9.71 8.46
N TYR A 18 -13.39 8.90 7.40
CA TYR A 18 -14.52 8.16 6.87
C TYR A 18 -14.20 6.68 6.93
N GLU A 19 -15.15 5.90 7.43
CA GLU A 19 -14.97 4.47 7.66
C GLU A 19 -16.02 3.67 6.88
N ALA A 20 -15.59 2.54 6.35
CA ALA A 20 -16.45 1.54 5.74
C ALA A 20 -16.04 0.17 6.29
N VAL A 21 -17.02 -0.67 6.59
CA VAL A 21 -16.82 -1.98 7.22
C VAL A 21 -17.50 -3.03 6.34
N LEU A 22 -16.75 -4.10 6.05
CA LEU A 22 -17.29 -5.31 5.44
C LEU A 22 -17.79 -6.25 6.54
N ASP A 23 -18.85 -6.98 6.28
CA ASP A 23 -19.31 -8.00 7.23
C ASP A 23 -18.32 -9.20 7.28
N ALA A 24 -18.59 -10.14 8.19
CA ALA A 24 -17.70 -11.30 8.38
C ALA A 24 -17.66 -12.22 7.15
N THR A 25 -18.73 -12.29 6.37
CA THR A 25 -18.82 -13.12 5.15
C THR A 25 -18.02 -12.47 4.02
N GLU A 26 -18.20 -11.17 3.81
CA GLU A 26 -17.45 -10.37 2.84
C GLU A 26 -15.96 -10.35 3.18
N THR A 27 -15.62 -10.16 4.46
CA THR A 27 -14.24 -10.18 4.95
C THR A 27 -13.59 -11.56 4.76
N ARG A 28 -14.34 -12.65 4.97
CA ARG A 28 -13.86 -14.02 4.67
C ARG A 28 -13.58 -14.18 3.19
N ALA A 29 -14.52 -13.77 2.33
CA ALA A 29 -14.34 -13.87 0.88
C ALA A 29 -13.09 -13.10 0.41
N LEU A 30 -12.88 -11.91 0.97
CA LEU A 30 -11.72 -11.07 0.70
C LEU A 30 -10.39 -11.70 1.16
N LEU A 31 -10.38 -12.30 2.36
CA LEU A 31 -9.16 -12.83 2.97
C LEU A 31 -8.81 -14.27 2.55
N GLN A 32 -9.79 -15.08 2.15
CA GLN A 32 -9.62 -16.52 1.94
C GLN A 32 -10.00 -16.94 0.51
N ASP A 33 -11.21 -16.59 0.05
CA ASP A 33 -11.74 -17.14 -1.21
C ASP A 33 -11.04 -16.53 -2.43
N ILE A 34 -10.88 -15.20 -2.46
CA ILE A 34 -10.21 -14.52 -3.58
C ILE A 34 -8.73 -14.93 -3.70
N PRO A 35 -7.92 -14.93 -2.62
CA PRO A 35 -6.55 -15.45 -2.65
C PRO A 35 -6.44 -16.89 -3.15
N ALA A 36 -7.39 -17.76 -2.80
CA ALA A 36 -7.37 -19.16 -3.23
C ALA A 36 -7.55 -19.32 -4.74
N VAL A 37 -8.39 -18.50 -5.37
CA VAL A 37 -8.67 -18.58 -6.82
C VAL A 37 -7.62 -17.86 -7.66
N PHE A 38 -7.19 -16.68 -7.23
CA PHE A 38 -6.32 -15.81 -8.03
C PHE A 38 -4.84 -15.86 -7.63
N HIS A 39 -4.49 -16.62 -6.59
CA HIS A 39 -3.16 -16.66 -5.98
C HIS A 39 -2.65 -15.25 -5.64
N THR A 40 -3.52 -14.44 -5.06
CA THR A 40 -3.27 -13.04 -4.69
C THR A 40 -2.97 -12.91 -3.21
N ARG A 41 -2.42 -11.76 -2.83
CA ARG A 41 -2.37 -11.27 -1.45
C ARG A 41 -3.46 -10.24 -1.26
N ILE A 42 -3.81 -9.96 0.00
CA ILE A 42 -4.83 -8.97 0.36
C ILE A 42 -4.54 -7.58 -0.24
N ASN A 43 -3.28 -7.15 -0.24
CA ASN A 43 -2.88 -5.88 -0.85
C ASN A 43 -3.19 -5.83 -2.35
N ASP A 44 -3.08 -6.94 -3.09
CA ASP A 44 -3.40 -6.97 -4.52
C ASP A 44 -4.88 -6.62 -4.73
N VAL A 45 -5.76 -7.18 -3.91
CA VAL A 45 -7.21 -6.98 -4.00
C VAL A 45 -7.61 -5.56 -3.58
N LEU A 46 -7.10 -5.11 -2.42
CA LEU A 46 -7.40 -3.77 -1.90
C LEU A 46 -6.88 -2.66 -2.82
N LEU A 47 -5.64 -2.78 -3.31
CA LEU A 47 -5.07 -1.80 -4.24
C LEU A 47 -5.80 -1.81 -5.59
N THR A 48 -6.29 -2.96 -6.05
CA THR A 48 -7.12 -3.03 -7.25
C THR A 48 -8.43 -2.27 -7.08
N ALA A 49 -9.14 -2.52 -5.97
CA ALA A 49 -10.41 -1.88 -5.70
C ALA A 49 -10.26 -0.35 -5.54
N VAL A 50 -9.30 0.11 -4.73
CA VAL A 50 -9.10 1.54 -4.50
C VAL A 50 -8.59 2.27 -5.74
N THR A 51 -7.70 1.64 -6.54
CA THR A 51 -7.22 2.24 -7.80
C THR A 51 -8.34 2.38 -8.82
N HIS A 52 -9.18 1.36 -8.96
CA HIS A 52 -10.36 1.44 -9.81
C HIS A 52 -11.30 2.56 -9.37
N THR A 53 -11.68 2.60 -8.08
CA THR A 53 -12.58 3.62 -7.53
C THR A 53 -12.04 5.04 -7.72
N LEU A 54 -10.78 5.28 -7.37
CA LEU A 54 -10.15 6.59 -7.53
C LEU A 54 -10.00 6.97 -9.01
N GLY A 55 -9.63 6.03 -9.87
CA GLY A 55 -9.54 6.28 -11.30
C GLY A 55 -10.87 6.70 -11.89
N THR A 56 -11.94 5.93 -11.63
CA THR A 56 -13.30 6.26 -12.08
C THR A 56 -13.79 7.60 -11.52
N TRP A 57 -13.54 7.87 -10.24
CA TRP A 57 -13.99 9.11 -9.60
C TRP A 57 -13.27 10.35 -10.13
N THR A 58 -11.96 10.23 -10.38
CA THR A 58 -11.11 11.37 -10.70
C THR A 58 -10.83 11.55 -12.19
N GLY A 59 -11.18 10.56 -13.02
CA GLY A 59 -10.91 10.56 -14.46
C GLY A 59 -9.45 10.32 -14.84
N HIS A 60 -8.57 9.99 -13.90
CA HIS A 60 -7.17 9.64 -14.19
C HIS A 60 -7.07 8.21 -14.71
N ASP A 61 -6.06 7.96 -15.55
CA ASP A 61 -5.71 6.62 -16.04
C ASP A 61 -4.67 5.91 -15.16
N HIS A 62 -4.04 6.63 -14.22
CA HIS A 62 -3.12 6.10 -13.23
C HIS A 62 -3.29 6.80 -11.88
N ILE A 63 -2.98 6.06 -10.81
CA ILE A 63 -2.99 6.56 -9.44
C ILE A 63 -1.61 6.32 -8.80
N ARG A 64 -1.08 7.36 -8.15
CA ARG A 64 0.18 7.29 -7.40
C ARG A 64 -0.09 7.18 -5.90
N TYR A 65 0.57 6.22 -5.28
CA TYR A 65 0.53 5.94 -3.86
C TYR A 65 1.92 6.05 -3.24
N ASP A 66 1.96 6.48 -2.00
CA ASP A 66 3.02 6.13 -1.08
C ASP A 66 2.57 4.84 -0.38
N LEU A 67 3.23 3.72 -0.71
CA LEU A 67 2.90 2.41 -0.15
C LEU A 67 3.75 2.17 1.09
N GLU A 68 3.06 1.96 2.22
CA GLU A 68 3.68 1.57 3.48
C GLU A 68 3.88 0.06 3.54
N GLY A 69 5.05 -0.34 4.05
CA GLY A 69 5.41 -1.73 4.30
C GLY A 69 5.98 -1.90 5.71
N HIS A 70 5.98 -3.14 6.22
CA HIS A 70 6.47 -3.46 7.56
C HIS A 70 7.99 -3.24 7.71
N GLY A 71 8.74 -3.27 6.61
CA GLY A 71 10.19 -3.02 6.56
C GLY A 71 11.08 -4.07 7.22
N ARG A 72 10.50 -5.21 7.61
CA ARG A 72 11.19 -6.39 8.14
C ARG A 72 11.46 -7.40 7.01
N GLU A 73 12.14 -6.93 5.98
CA GLU A 73 12.57 -7.77 4.86
C GLU A 73 13.82 -8.57 5.24
N GLU A 74 14.00 -9.75 4.66
CA GLU A 74 15.24 -10.52 4.78
C GLU A 74 16.36 -9.82 3.99
N LEU A 75 17.13 -8.98 4.68
CA LEU A 75 18.23 -8.22 4.07
C LEU A 75 19.55 -8.99 4.06
N SER A 76 19.77 -9.85 5.06
CA SER A 76 20.91 -10.75 5.19
C SER A 76 20.57 -11.94 6.09
N ASP A 77 21.25 -13.07 5.90
CA ASP A 77 20.99 -14.33 6.63
C ASP A 77 21.25 -14.24 8.14
N ASN A 78 21.97 -13.21 8.59
CA ASN A 78 22.36 -12.99 9.99
C ASN A 78 21.53 -11.92 10.71
N LEU A 79 20.47 -11.40 10.07
CA LEU A 79 19.65 -10.32 10.61
C LEU A 79 18.21 -10.79 10.85
N ASP A 80 17.93 -11.25 12.08
CA ASP A 80 16.57 -11.50 12.54
C ASP A 80 16.01 -10.26 13.26
N THR A 81 14.95 -9.69 12.71
CA THR A 81 14.23 -8.57 13.33
C THR A 81 12.85 -8.97 13.83
N SER A 82 12.43 -10.23 13.75
CA SER A 82 11.06 -10.67 14.04
C SER A 82 10.55 -10.26 15.44
N ARG A 83 11.45 -10.15 16.42
CA ARG A 83 11.14 -9.79 17.81
C ARG A 83 11.73 -8.45 18.27
N THR A 84 12.24 -7.65 17.33
CA THR A 84 12.87 -6.36 17.64
C THR A 84 11.85 -5.23 17.59
N THR A 85 11.65 -4.55 18.70
CA THR A 85 10.82 -3.34 18.75
C THR A 85 11.58 -2.15 18.16
N GLY A 86 10.91 -1.38 17.32
CA GLY A 86 11.48 -0.21 16.66
C GLY A 86 10.57 0.28 15.53
N TRP A 87 10.93 1.42 14.94
CA TRP A 87 10.21 1.94 13.78
C TRP A 87 10.83 1.38 12.49
N PHE A 88 10.23 0.31 11.96
CA PHE A 88 10.69 -0.36 10.74
C PHE A 88 9.95 0.07 9.47
N THR A 89 8.84 0.81 9.58
CA THR A 89 7.99 1.17 8.45
C THR A 89 8.77 1.73 7.26
N THR A 90 8.56 1.14 6.10
CA THR A 90 9.11 1.63 4.83
C THR A 90 8.03 2.37 4.06
N ILE A 91 8.38 3.49 3.44
CA ILE A 91 7.52 4.21 2.50
C ILE A 91 8.19 4.15 1.13
N SER A 92 7.42 3.80 0.10
CA SER A 92 7.93 3.66 -1.25
C SER A 92 6.85 3.99 -2.28
N PRO A 93 7.19 4.72 -3.35
CA PRO A 93 6.21 5.13 -4.33
C PRO A 93 5.72 3.91 -5.13
N LEU A 94 4.45 3.95 -5.48
CA LEU A 94 3.79 2.97 -6.34
C LEU A 94 2.90 3.72 -7.33
N HIS A 95 3.03 3.41 -8.62
CA HIS A 95 2.22 4.01 -9.67
C HIS A 95 1.42 2.89 -10.35
N LEU A 96 0.11 2.89 -10.16
CA LEU A 96 -0.76 1.83 -10.68
C LEU A 96 -1.64 2.35 -11.82
N PRO A 97 -1.76 1.60 -12.93
CA PRO A 97 -2.74 1.89 -13.96
C PRO A 97 -4.15 1.60 -13.44
N VAL A 98 -5.11 2.42 -13.85
CA VAL A 98 -6.52 2.26 -13.52
C VAL A 98 -7.09 1.10 -14.34
N PRO A 99 -7.60 0.04 -13.68
CA PRO A 99 -8.13 -1.11 -14.39
C PRO A 99 -9.38 -0.77 -15.20
N THR A 100 -9.48 -1.33 -16.42
CA THR A 100 -10.73 -1.30 -17.20
C THR A 100 -11.78 -2.28 -16.67
N THR A 101 -11.34 -3.37 -16.05
CA THR A 101 -12.17 -4.34 -15.33
C THR A 101 -11.43 -4.80 -14.08
N LEU A 102 -12.17 -5.15 -13.02
CA LEU A 102 -11.56 -5.59 -11.76
C LEU A 102 -10.72 -6.86 -11.91
N THR A 103 -11.16 -7.84 -12.71
CA THR A 103 -10.43 -9.11 -12.89
C THR A 103 -9.09 -8.91 -13.60
N ASN A 104 -9.05 -8.10 -14.66
CA ASN A 104 -7.79 -7.80 -15.34
C ASN A 104 -6.90 -6.89 -14.50
N GLY A 105 -7.50 -5.93 -13.80
CA GLY A 105 -6.82 -5.08 -12.82
C GLY A 105 -6.12 -5.89 -11.75
N LEU A 106 -6.80 -6.88 -11.19
CA LEU A 106 -6.25 -7.75 -10.14
C LEU A 106 -5.01 -8.48 -10.63
N LYS A 107 -5.05 -9.04 -11.84
CA LYS A 107 -3.88 -9.70 -12.45
C LYS A 107 -2.74 -8.71 -12.68
N GLN A 108 -3.03 -7.56 -13.26
CA GLN A 108 -2.01 -6.55 -13.58
C GLN A 108 -1.34 -5.97 -12.34
N ILE A 109 -2.14 -5.54 -11.35
CA ILE A 109 -1.66 -4.94 -10.12
C ILE A 109 -0.87 -5.95 -9.28
N LYS A 110 -1.34 -7.21 -9.22
CA LYS A 110 -0.59 -8.32 -8.61
C LYS A 110 0.82 -8.45 -9.21
N GLU A 111 0.94 -8.49 -10.54
CA GLU A 111 2.26 -8.63 -11.18
C GLU A 111 3.14 -7.38 -10.96
N LEU A 112 2.55 -6.17 -10.98
CA LEU A 112 3.27 -4.94 -10.65
C LEU A 112 3.79 -4.93 -9.21
N LEU A 113 2.99 -5.42 -8.26
CA LEU A 113 3.41 -5.54 -6.85
C LEU A 113 4.51 -6.58 -6.66
N ARG A 114 4.43 -7.71 -7.37
CA ARG A 114 5.44 -8.78 -7.33
C ARG A 114 6.76 -8.39 -7.98
N ALA A 115 6.72 -7.55 -9.00
CA ALA A 115 7.92 -7.05 -9.67
C ALA A 115 8.77 -6.13 -8.77
N ARG A 116 8.23 -5.69 -7.62
CA ARG A 116 8.94 -4.79 -6.69
C ARG A 116 10.01 -5.56 -5.91
N PRO A 117 11.30 -5.20 -6.04
CA PRO A 117 12.35 -5.83 -5.26
C PRO A 117 12.12 -5.59 -3.76
N ARG A 118 12.07 -6.68 -2.97
CA ARG A 118 11.97 -6.64 -1.49
C ARG A 118 10.91 -5.65 -0.99
N HIS A 119 9.73 -5.69 -1.61
CA HIS A 119 8.58 -4.83 -1.31
C HIS A 119 8.87 -3.31 -1.29
N GLY A 120 9.94 -2.85 -1.94
CA GLY A 120 10.29 -1.43 -2.07
C GLY A 120 11.20 -0.85 -1.00
N ILE A 121 11.72 -1.65 -0.05
CA ILE A 121 12.61 -1.17 1.03
C ILE A 121 13.83 -0.39 0.50
N GLY A 122 14.33 -0.76 -0.68
CA GLY A 122 15.47 -0.09 -1.32
C GLY A 122 15.23 1.39 -1.65
N TYR A 123 13.98 1.81 -1.83
CA TYR A 123 13.67 3.21 -2.15
C TYR A 123 14.10 4.15 -1.01
N GLY A 124 13.67 3.86 0.22
CA GLY A 124 14.04 4.67 1.38
C GLY A 124 15.54 4.69 1.64
N LEU A 125 16.21 3.54 1.47
CA LEU A 125 17.67 3.43 1.57
C LEU A 125 18.35 4.34 0.53
N LEU A 126 18.01 4.22 -0.75
CA LEU A 126 18.61 5.04 -1.82
C LEU A 126 18.30 6.54 -1.67
N ALA A 127 17.11 6.88 -1.18
CA ALA A 127 16.71 8.27 -0.99
C ALA A 127 17.50 8.95 0.15
N HIS A 128 17.84 8.22 1.22
CA HIS A 128 18.42 8.82 2.42
C HIS A 128 19.91 8.52 2.65
N THR A 129 20.46 7.43 2.10
CA THR A 129 21.84 7.02 2.38
C THR A 129 22.79 7.20 1.21
N ASN A 130 22.29 7.48 0.00
CA ASN A 130 23.12 7.66 -1.20
C ASN A 130 22.92 9.07 -1.76
N THR A 131 23.95 9.92 -1.65
CA THR A 131 23.90 11.34 -2.04
C THR A 131 23.66 11.54 -3.53
N HIS A 132 24.11 10.60 -4.37
CA HIS A 132 23.91 10.66 -5.82
C HIS A 132 22.45 10.40 -6.20
N THR A 133 21.84 9.36 -5.65
CA THR A 133 20.44 9.01 -5.93
C THR A 133 19.44 9.90 -5.19
N ALA A 134 19.80 10.38 -3.99
CA ALA A 134 18.95 11.24 -3.16
C ALA A 134 18.47 12.48 -3.91
N THR A 135 19.35 13.14 -4.68
CA THR A 135 19.00 14.38 -5.40
C THR A 135 17.88 14.14 -6.41
N THR A 136 17.93 13.02 -7.15
CA THR A 136 16.89 12.67 -8.14
C THR A 136 15.62 12.16 -7.48
N LEU A 137 15.72 11.42 -6.38
CA LEU A 137 14.55 10.85 -5.71
C LEU A 137 13.75 11.90 -4.93
N HIS A 138 14.41 12.89 -4.35
CA HIS A 138 13.75 13.98 -3.62
C HIS A 138 13.07 15.01 -4.54
N THR A 139 13.40 15.05 -5.83
CA THR A 139 12.71 15.92 -6.81
C THR A 139 11.48 15.24 -7.42
N ALA A 140 11.24 13.95 -7.11
CA ALA A 140 10.05 13.26 -7.58
C ALA A 140 8.80 13.86 -6.95
N THR A 141 7.75 14.05 -7.75
CA THR A 141 6.44 14.49 -7.26
C THR A 141 5.94 13.57 -6.15
N PRO A 142 5.59 14.05 -4.95
CA PRO A 142 5.09 13.19 -3.89
C PRO A 142 3.75 12.56 -4.28
N ALA A 143 3.43 11.39 -3.73
CA ALA A 143 2.08 10.86 -3.84
C ALA A 143 1.11 11.74 -3.03
N GLN A 144 -0.14 11.80 -3.47
CA GLN A 144 -1.21 12.47 -2.71
C GLN A 144 -1.97 11.49 -1.82
N ILE A 145 -1.64 10.20 -1.87
CA ILE A 145 -2.36 9.10 -1.23
C ILE A 145 -1.32 8.20 -0.56
N SER A 146 -1.45 7.99 0.76
CA SER A 146 -0.74 6.90 1.44
C SER A 146 -1.68 5.69 1.53
N PHE A 147 -1.14 4.50 1.34
CA PHE A 147 -1.86 3.23 1.54
C PHE A 147 -1.10 2.35 2.52
N ASN A 148 -1.80 1.87 3.55
CA ASN A 148 -1.26 0.96 4.56
C ASN A 148 -2.32 -0.09 4.92
N TYR A 149 -1.90 -1.37 4.97
CA TYR A 149 -2.72 -2.47 5.46
C TYR A 149 -2.06 -3.08 6.70
N LEU A 150 -2.71 -2.96 7.85
CA LEU A 150 -2.15 -3.31 9.16
C LEU A 150 -2.18 -4.81 9.48
N GLY A 151 -2.85 -5.63 8.66
CA GLY A 151 -3.01 -7.06 8.94
C GLY A 151 -4.27 -7.39 9.73
N GLN A 152 -4.32 -8.62 10.24
CA GLN A 152 -5.40 -9.13 11.08
C GLN A 152 -4.90 -9.17 12.53
N PHE A 153 -5.61 -8.51 13.45
CA PHE A 153 -5.20 -8.43 14.86
C PHE A 153 -5.66 -9.64 15.69
N ASP A 154 -6.80 -10.26 15.34
CA ASP A 154 -7.41 -11.35 16.12
C ASP A 154 -6.59 -12.66 16.12
N GLN A 155 -5.67 -12.84 15.18
CA GLN A 155 -4.81 -14.04 15.12
C GLN A 155 -3.77 -14.10 16.26
N THR A 156 -3.66 -13.05 17.09
CA THR A 156 -2.67 -12.97 18.18
C THR A 156 -3.25 -13.22 19.58
N LEU A 157 -4.58 -13.32 19.72
CA LEU A 157 -5.25 -13.61 20.98
C LEU A 157 -5.66 -15.09 21.00
N VAL A 158 -4.75 -15.95 21.44
CA VAL A 158 -5.15 -17.28 21.93
C VAL A 158 -5.87 -17.06 23.27
N PRO A 159 -7.17 -17.39 23.41
CA PRO A 159 -7.84 -17.27 24.70
C PRO A 159 -7.19 -18.24 25.71
N PRO A 160 -7.03 -17.86 26.98
CA PRO A 160 -6.55 -18.78 28.01
C PRO A 160 -7.52 -19.95 28.12
N GLY A 161 -6.98 -21.16 28.02
CA GLY A 161 -7.70 -22.42 28.26
C GLY A 161 -7.97 -22.69 29.74
#